data_AF-A0A3R9M8U3-F1
#
_entry.id   AF-A0A3R9M8U3-F1
#
_cell.length_a   1.000
_cell.length_b   1.000
_cell.length_c   1.000
_cell.angle_alpha   90.00
_cell.angle_beta   90.00
_cell.angle_gamma   90.00
#
_symmetry.space_group_name_H-M   'P 1'
#
loop_
_entity.id
_entity.type
_entity.pdbx_description
1 polymer ?
#
loop_
_entity_poly.entity_id
_entity_poly.type
_entity_poly.pdbx_seq_one_letter_code
_entity_poly.pdbx_strand_id
1 'polypeptide(L)'
;MLHHYLNTARTQMNKYLSGDKVKPKKYFYALRPILACRWIEKYHSIPPILFDDLVKELLPDEMKEHVSRLLDIKINSPEGMEIEPIKPIQDYILDNIQELDAYIQNVTEEKKEWETLNQFFLEELGHD
;
A
#
# COMPACT_ATOMS: atom_id res chain seq x y z
N MET A 1 -4.44 3.56 10.73
CA MET A 1 -3.28 3.93 9.87
C MET A 1 -3.31 3.21 8.52
N LEU A 2 -3.45 1.87 8.48
CA LEU A 2 -3.52 1.10 7.22
C LEU A 2 -4.56 1.61 6.22
N HIS A 3 -5.82 1.82 6.65
CA HIS A 3 -6.86 2.40 5.79
C HIS A 3 -6.47 3.75 5.17
N HIS A 4 -5.73 4.58 5.89
CA HIS A 4 -5.31 5.90 5.40
C HIS A 4 -4.26 5.77 4.29
N TYR A 5 -3.26 4.92 4.49
CA TYR A 5 -2.25 4.63 3.46
C TYR A 5 -2.88 3.95 2.24
N LEU A 6 -3.75 2.97 2.45
CA LEU A 6 -4.43 2.26 1.36
C LEU A 6 -5.32 3.20 0.52
N ASN A 7 -6.12 4.06 1.17
CA ASN A 7 -6.92 5.07 0.47
C ASN A 7 -6.03 6.07 -0.30
N THR A 8 -4.87 6.41 0.24
CA THR A 8 -3.89 7.25 -0.47
C THR A 8 -3.39 6.56 -1.72
N ALA A 9 -2.98 5.30 -1.63
CA ALA A 9 -2.54 4.50 -2.78
C ALA A 9 -3.63 4.41 -3.86
N ARG A 10 -4.87 4.07 -3.47
CA ARG A 10 -6.03 3.99 -4.36
C ARG A 10 -6.31 5.32 -5.06
N THR A 11 -6.23 6.43 -4.33
CA THR A 11 -6.40 7.76 -4.91
C THR A 11 -5.30 8.08 -5.91
N GLN A 12 -4.04 7.72 -5.63
CA GLN A 12 -2.94 7.94 -6.57
C GLN A 12 -3.10 7.10 -7.84
N MET A 13 -3.47 5.83 -7.69
CA MET A 13 -3.73 4.92 -8.80
C MET A 13 -4.80 5.50 -9.73
N ASN A 14 -5.99 5.75 -9.20
CA ASN A 14 -7.15 6.21 -9.99
C ASN A 14 -6.93 7.60 -10.62
N LYS A 15 -6.25 8.50 -9.92
CA LYS A 15 -6.10 9.89 -10.38
C LYS A 15 -4.94 10.10 -11.33
N TYR A 16 -3.86 9.32 -11.20
CA TYR A 16 -2.60 9.64 -11.88
C TYR A 16 -2.01 8.49 -12.69
N LEU A 17 -2.44 7.25 -12.47
CA LEU A 17 -1.86 6.08 -13.16
C LEU A 17 -2.82 5.46 -14.20
N SER A 18 -4.11 5.81 -14.22
CA SER A 18 -5.10 5.22 -15.13
C SER A 18 -5.19 5.84 -16.54
N GLY A 19 -4.29 6.77 -16.90
CA GLY A 19 -4.29 7.43 -18.22
C GLY A 19 -3.22 6.89 -19.18
N ASP A 20 -3.30 7.29 -20.45
CA ASP A 20 -2.35 6.87 -21.51
C ASP A 20 -0.93 7.43 -21.32
N LYS A 21 -0.80 8.45 -20.47
CA LYS A 21 0.47 9.10 -20.14
C LYS A 21 0.54 9.34 -18.64
N VAL A 22 1.67 8.96 -18.06
CA VAL A 22 1.86 8.96 -16.61
C VAL A 22 3.20 9.59 -16.25
N LYS A 23 3.19 10.44 -15.21
CA LYS A 23 4.43 11.01 -14.66
C LYS A 23 5.15 9.97 -13.80
N PRO A 24 6.45 9.67 -14.03
CA PRO A 24 7.20 8.68 -13.25
C PRO A 24 7.11 8.87 -11.73
N LYS A 25 7.16 10.13 -11.26
CA LYS A 25 7.04 10.50 -9.84
C LYS A 25 5.74 9.98 -9.18
N LYS A 26 4.66 9.82 -9.94
CA LYS A 26 3.35 9.38 -9.41
C LYS A 26 3.33 7.91 -9.05
N TYR A 27 4.10 7.06 -9.72
CA TYR A 27 4.28 5.67 -9.31
C TYR A 27 4.85 5.57 -7.90
N PHE A 28 5.86 6.38 -7.55
CA PHE A 28 6.43 6.38 -6.20
C PHE A 28 5.42 6.83 -5.14
N TYR A 29 4.49 7.73 -5.49
CA TYR A 29 3.42 8.14 -4.59
C TYR A 29 2.37 7.05 -4.35
N ALA A 30 2.23 6.09 -5.26
CA ALA A 30 1.37 4.92 -5.08
C ALA A 30 2.12 3.75 -4.42
N LEU A 31 3.35 3.46 -4.86
CA LEU A 31 4.17 2.37 -4.31
C LEU A 31 4.52 2.59 -2.84
N ARG A 32 4.90 3.81 -2.45
CA ARG A 32 5.29 4.09 -1.06
C ARG A 32 4.19 3.75 -0.04
N PRO A 33 2.93 4.19 -0.18
CA PRO A 33 1.87 3.78 0.74
C PRO A 33 1.54 2.29 0.67
N ILE A 34 1.67 1.63 -0.50
CA ILE A 34 1.49 0.17 -0.60
C ILE A 34 2.55 -0.58 0.21
N LEU A 35 3.82 -0.25 0.01
CA LEU A 35 4.91 -0.88 0.75
C LEU A 35 4.85 -0.53 2.24
N ALA A 36 4.40 0.67 2.60
CA ALA A 36 4.15 1.04 4.00
C ALA A 36 3.05 0.18 4.63
N CYS A 37 1.96 -0.09 3.90
CA CYS A 37 0.91 -1.01 4.38
C CYS A 37 1.46 -2.42 4.57
N ARG A 38 2.21 -2.95 3.60
CA ARG A 38 2.85 -4.27 3.69
C ARG A 38 3.84 -4.37 4.84
N TRP A 39 4.57 -3.30 5.13
CA TRP A 39 5.45 -3.26 6.29
C TRP A 39 4.66 -3.41 7.59
N ILE A 40 3.58 -2.64 7.75
CA ILE A 40 2.75 -2.67 8.96
C ILE A 40 2.08 -4.04 9.11
N GLU A 41 1.59 -4.63 8.02
CA GLU A 41 1.04 -5.99 7.98
C GLU A 41 2.08 -7.03 8.45
N LYS A 42 3.30 -7.01 7.86
CA LYS A 42 4.34 -7.99 8.15
C LYS A 42 4.97 -7.82 9.53
N TYR A 43 5.24 -6.57 9.94
CA TYR A 43 6.09 -6.26 11.09
C TYR A 43 5.37 -5.60 12.26
N HIS A 44 4.09 -5.23 12.11
CA HIS A 44 3.31 -4.55 13.16
C HIS A 44 4.02 -3.32 13.74
N SER A 45 4.80 -2.62 12.90
CA SER A 45 5.65 -1.50 13.30
C SER A 45 5.62 -0.36 12.29
N ILE A 46 6.21 0.77 12.64
CA ILE A 46 6.27 1.95 11.78
C ILE A 46 7.22 1.66 10.60
N PRO A 47 6.81 1.93 9.34
CA PRO A 47 7.66 1.71 8.18
C PRO A 47 8.88 2.65 8.17
N PRO A 48 10.01 2.22 7.58
CA PRO A 48 11.18 3.07 7.40
C PRO A 48 10.88 4.28 6.50
N ILE A 49 11.62 5.37 6.72
CA ILE A 49 11.49 6.61 5.95
C ILE A 49 12.07 6.45 4.54
N LEU A 50 13.10 5.62 4.37
CA LEU A 50 13.76 5.40 3.10
C LEU A 50 12.92 4.45 2.24
N PHE A 51 12.68 4.85 0.99
CA PHE A 51 11.94 4.02 0.04
C PHE A 51 12.73 2.78 -0.36
N ASP A 52 14.06 2.89 -0.45
CA ASP A 52 14.93 1.79 -0.85
C ASP A 52 14.90 0.65 0.17
N ASP A 53 14.77 0.97 1.47
CA ASP A 53 14.60 -0.03 2.53
C ASP A 53 13.29 -0.80 2.34
N LEU A 54 12.20 -0.10 2.02
CA LEU A 54 10.91 -0.73 1.71
C LEU A 54 11.00 -1.64 0.49
N VAL A 55 11.65 -1.18 -0.59
CA VAL A 55 11.81 -1.95 -1.82
C VAL A 55 12.65 -3.19 -1.58
N LYS A 56 13.78 -3.06 -0.90
CA LYS A 56 14.69 -4.18 -0.62
C LYS A 56 14.00 -5.29 0.17
N GLU A 57 13.16 -4.92 1.12
CA GLU A 57 12.54 -5.83 2.08
C GLU A 57 11.22 -6.45 1.58
N LEU A 58 10.42 -5.69 0.82
CA LEU A 58 9.03 -6.07 0.51
C LEU A 58 8.76 -6.26 -0.97
N LEU A 59 9.61 -5.75 -1.87
CA LEU A 59 9.35 -5.86 -3.29
C LEU A 59 9.77 -7.25 -3.81
N PRO A 60 8.85 -8.00 -4.46
CA PRO A 60 9.18 -9.27 -5.09
C PRO A 60 10.29 -9.13 -6.14
N ASP A 61 11.08 -10.18 -6.35
CA ASP A 61 12.23 -10.14 -7.28
C ASP A 61 11.82 -9.77 -8.71
N GLU A 62 10.69 -10.30 -9.18
CA GLU A 62 10.11 -9.98 -10.49
C GLU A 62 9.78 -8.49 -10.68
N MET A 63 9.50 -7.77 -9.59
CA MET A 63 9.17 -6.34 -9.63
C MET A 63 10.40 -5.44 -9.50
N LYS A 64 11.54 -5.97 -9.04
CA LYS A 64 12.76 -5.18 -8.81
C LYS A 64 13.28 -4.51 -10.09
N GLU A 65 13.30 -5.23 -11.20
CA GLU A 65 13.75 -4.68 -12.48
C GLU A 65 12.84 -3.52 -12.95
N HIS A 66 11.53 -3.68 -12.82
CA HIS A 66 10.55 -2.66 -13.20
C HIS A 66 10.70 -1.38 -12.36
N VAL A 67 10.86 -1.52 -11.04
CA VAL A 67 11.03 -0.38 -10.13
C VAL A 67 12.41 0.28 -10.31
N SER A 68 13.47 -0.50 -10.57
CA SER A 68 14.79 0.04 -10.89
C SER A 68 14.75 0.88 -12.17
N ARG A 69 14.14 0.36 -13.24
CA ARG A 69 13.96 1.12 -14.48
C ARG A 69 13.15 2.40 -14.27
N LEU A 70 12.11 2.35 -13.45
CA LEU A 70 11.32 3.53 -13.09
C LEU A 70 12.16 4.59 -12.33
N LEU A 71 13.07 4.16 -11.45
CA LEU A 71 14.03 5.04 -10.78
C LEU A 71 14.98 5.70 -11.77
N ASP A 72 15.55 4.92 -12.69
CA ASP A 72 16.45 5.44 -13.73
C ASP A 72 15.76 6.48 -14.61
N ILE A 73 14.52 6.21 -15.03
CA ILE A 73 13.71 7.18 -15.77
C ILE A 73 13.52 8.45 -14.93
N LYS A 74 13.13 8.32 -13.66
CA LYS A 74 12.89 9.49 -12.80
C LYS A 74 14.14 10.35 -12.59
N ILE A 75 15.33 9.75 -12.52
CA ILE A 75 16.59 10.47 -12.33
C ILE A 75 17.03 11.18 -13.60
N ASN A 76 16.90 10.51 -14.75
CA ASN A 76 17.44 11.00 -16.02
C ASN A 76 16.47 11.86 -16.83
N SER A 77 15.18 11.84 -16.48
CA SER A 77 14.15 12.58 -17.21
C SER A 77 13.96 14.01 -16.67
N PRO A 78 13.69 14.99 -17.55
CA PRO A 78 13.30 16.34 -17.16
C PRO A 78 12.06 16.33 -16.26
N GLU A 79 12.00 17.31 -15.34
CA GLU A 79 10.85 17.45 -14.46
C GLU A 79 9.57 17.67 -15.27
N GLY A 80 8.57 16.80 -15.07
CA GLY A 80 7.28 16.87 -15.76
C GLY A 80 7.16 15.98 -17.00
N MET A 81 8.20 15.25 -17.42
CA MET A 81 8.09 14.22 -18.45
C MET A 81 7.00 13.19 -18.11
N GLU A 82 6.26 12.79 -19.13
CA GLU A 82 5.28 11.70 -19.07
C GLU A 82 5.77 10.53 -19.91
N ILE A 83 5.54 9.33 -19.40
CA ILE A 83 5.87 8.06 -20.05
C ILE A 83 4.59 7.26 -20.31
N GLU A 84 4.69 6.27 -21.19
CA GLU A 84 3.66 5.25 -21.31
C GLU A 84 3.51 4.47 -19.99
N PRO A 85 2.29 3.98 -19.67
CA PRO A 85 2.02 3.13 -18.53
C PRO A 85 2.97 1.95 -18.39
N ILE A 86 3.57 1.77 -17.21
CA ILE A 86 4.34 0.58 -16.86
C ILE A 86 3.37 -0.43 -16.25
N LYS A 87 2.68 -1.20 -17.11
CA LYS A 87 1.63 -2.14 -16.70
C LYS A 87 2.01 -3.05 -15.53
N PRO A 88 3.19 -3.71 -15.52
CA PRO A 88 3.57 -4.56 -14.38
C PRO A 88 3.52 -3.86 -13.02
N ILE A 89 3.89 -2.57 -12.96
CA ILE A 89 3.83 -1.79 -11.72
C ILE A 89 2.39 -1.41 -11.38
N GLN A 90 1.57 -1.10 -12.38
CA GLN A 90 0.16 -0.76 -12.17
C GLN A 90 -0.62 -1.97 -11.64
N ASP A 91 -0.43 -3.12 -12.27
CA ASP A 91 -1.06 -4.38 -11.89
C ASP A 91 -0.64 -4.75 -10.46
N TYR A 92 0.67 -4.70 -10.16
CA TYR A 92 1.17 -4.90 -8.80
C TYR A 92 0.50 -3.97 -7.77
N ILE A 93 0.32 -2.68 -8.09
CA ILE A 93 -0.36 -1.74 -7.19
C ILE A 93 -1.83 -2.14 -6.99
N LEU A 94 -2.54 -2.50 -8.06
CA LEU A 94 -3.96 -2.87 -8.00
C LEU A 94 -4.17 -4.14 -7.18
N ASP A 95 -3.36 -5.17 -7.43
CA ASP A 95 -3.43 -6.45 -6.71
C ASP A 95 -3.18 -6.24 -5.21
N ASN A 96 -2.13 -5.47 -4.88
CA ASN A 96 -1.87 -5.13 -3.48
C ASN A 96 -2.98 -4.29 -2.86
N ILE A 97 -3.63 -3.40 -3.60
CA ILE A 97 -4.79 -2.65 -3.07
C ILE A 97 -5.91 -3.62 -2.69
N GLN A 98 -6.20 -4.59 -3.55
CA GLN A 98 -7.26 -5.56 -3.30
C GLN A 98 -6.94 -6.47 -2.11
N GLU A 99 -5.75 -7.03 -2.07
CA GLU A 99 -5.31 -7.92 -0.99
C GLU A 99 -5.28 -7.21 0.36
N LEU A 100 -4.73 -5.99 0.42
CA LEU A 100 -4.69 -5.21 1.64
C LEU A 100 -6.07 -4.75 2.10
N ASP A 101 -6.99 -4.47 1.18
CA ASP A 101 -8.37 -4.14 1.54
C ASP A 101 -9.05 -5.32 2.23
N ALA A 102 -8.92 -6.52 1.67
CA ALA A 102 -9.45 -7.76 2.26
C ALA A 102 -8.82 -8.04 3.63
N TYR A 103 -7.50 -7.92 3.76
CA TYR A 103 -6.80 -8.06 5.05
C TYR A 103 -7.36 -7.10 6.11
N ILE A 104 -7.52 -5.82 5.77
CA ILE A 104 -8.00 -4.82 6.73
C ILE A 104 -9.46 -5.09 7.11
N GLN A 105 -10.31 -5.54 6.18
CA GLN A 105 -11.68 -5.92 6.47
C GLN A 105 -11.73 -7.06 7.49
N ASN A 106 -10.97 -8.14 7.26
CA ASN A 106 -10.89 -9.28 8.19
C ASN A 106 -10.42 -8.86 9.59
N VAL A 107 -9.32 -8.10 9.69
CA VAL A 107 -8.80 -7.62 10.99
C VAL A 107 -9.82 -6.75 11.72
N THR A 108 -10.60 -5.96 10.97
CA THR A 108 -11.64 -5.10 11.56
C THR A 108 -12.83 -5.91 12.07
N GLU A 109 -13.21 -6.98 11.37
CA GLU A 109 -14.28 -7.89 11.78
C GLU A 109 -13.90 -8.68 13.03
N GLU A 110 -12.72 -9.30 13.06
CA GLU A 110 -12.21 -10.01 14.24
C GLU A 110 -12.16 -9.11 15.49
N LYS A 111 -11.74 -7.85 15.33
CA LYS A 111 -11.72 -6.88 16.43
C LYS A 111 -13.13 -6.60 16.98
N LYS A 112 -14.12 -6.45 16.10
CA LYS A 112 -15.51 -6.21 16.51
C LYS A 112 -16.11 -7.41 17.24
N GLU A 113 -15.83 -8.62 16.76
CA GLU A 113 -16.28 -9.85 17.43
C GLU A 113 -15.69 -9.94 18.84
N TRP A 114 -14.40 -9.67 19.00
CA TRP A 114 -13.75 -9.66 20.31
C TRP A 114 -14.37 -8.60 21.24
N GLU A 115 -14.55 -7.36 20.76
CA GLU A 115 -15.19 -6.29 21.53
C GLU A 115 -16.61 -6.66 21.99
N THR A 116 -17.37 -7.34 21.12
CA THR A 116 -18.73 -7.82 21.44
C THR A 116 -18.69 -8.90 22.52
N LEU A 117 -17.79 -9.87 22.40
CA LEU A 117 -17.61 -10.91 23.43
C LEU A 117 -17.21 -10.31 24.78
N ASN A 118 -16.30 -9.35 24.78
CA ASN A 118 -15.87 -8.70 26.02
C ASN A 118 -16.98 -7.89 26.67
N GLN A 119 -17.79 -7.20 25.86
CA GLN A 119 -18.96 -6.50 26.35
C GLN A 119 -19.95 -7.46 27.03
N PHE A 120 -20.21 -8.61 26.41
CA PHE A 120 -21.03 -9.67 27.00
C PHE A 120 -20.45 -10.16 28.34
N PHE A 121 -19.15 -10.45 28.43
CA PHE A 121 -18.52 -10.87 29.69
C PHE A 121 -18.59 -9.79 30.78
N LEU A 122 -18.43 -8.51 30.43
CA LEU A 122 -18.53 -7.39 31.37
C LEU A 122 -19.95 -7.22 31.91
N GLU A 123 -20.97 -7.46 31.09
CA GLU A 123 -22.37 -7.41 31.50
C GLU A 123 -22.69 -8.53 32.50
N GLU A 124 -22.29 -9.77 32.23
CA GLU A 124 -22.52 -10.91 33.14
C GLU A 124 -21.77 -10.78 34.48
N LEU A 125 -20.60 -10.13 34.51
CA LEU A 125 -19.83 -9.88 35.74
C LEU A 125 -20.32 -8.65 36.54
N GLY A 126 -21.18 -7.81 35.95
CA GLY A 126 -21.74 -6.62 36.60
C GLY A 126 -23.06 -6.88 37.34
N HIS A 127 -23.57 -8.11 37.31
CA HIS A 127 -24.76 -8.54 38.02
C HIS A 127 -24.39 -9.25 39.34
N ASP A 128 -24.10 -8.46 40.39
CA ASP A 128 -24.15 -8.84 41.81
C ASP A 128 -24.86 -7.75 42.62
#